data_AF-A0A7W1W4F3-F1
#
_entry.id   AF-A0A7W1W4F3-F1
#
_cell.length_a   1.000
_cell.length_b   1.000
_cell.length_c   1.000
_cell.angle_alpha   90.00
_cell.angle_beta   90.00
_cell.angle_gamma   90.00
#
_symmetry.space_group_name_H-M   'P 1'
#
loop_
_entity.id
_entity.type
_entity.pdbx_description
1 polymer ?
#
loop_
_entity_poly.entity_id
_entity_poly.type
_entity_poly.pdbx_seq_one_letter_code
_entity_poly.pdbx_strand_id
1 'polypeptide(L)'
;MRSSDGAWQFSQYEQRNAGLWLKENAKPAPIVMSNDFRPAFYAEGKYVPLYSDNINEVLAEAFTKQVDFLVIDERNIKQTSQLSGLLNEPQNSPQLELVYQATEREGYKIVIYRVKKDTR
;
A
#
# COMPACT_ATOMS: atom_id res chain seq x y z
N MET A 1 -14.47 -29.72 -12.72
CA MET A 1 -14.28 -29.21 -11.34
C MET A 1 -13.57 -27.87 -11.43
N ARG A 2 -14.22 -26.78 -11.02
CA ARG A 2 -13.54 -25.48 -10.87
C ARG A 2 -12.99 -25.44 -9.44
N SER A 3 -11.67 -25.51 -9.29
CA SER A 3 -11.00 -25.31 -7.99
C SER A 3 -11.07 -23.83 -7.63
N SER A 4 -12.10 -23.44 -6.88
CA SER A 4 -12.30 -22.09 -6.34
C SER A 4 -11.65 -21.87 -4.97
N ASP A 5 -10.86 -22.83 -4.47
CA ASP A 5 -10.38 -22.83 -3.09
C ASP A 5 -9.00 -22.17 -2.90
N GLY A 6 -8.26 -21.90 -3.98
CA GLY A 6 -6.91 -21.32 -3.89
C GLY A 6 -6.88 -19.79 -3.81
N ALA A 7 -7.71 -19.10 -4.60
CA ALA A 7 -7.58 -17.65 -4.79
C ALA A 7 -7.87 -16.82 -3.52
N TRP A 8 -8.75 -17.32 -2.64
CA TRP A 8 -9.14 -16.60 -1.42
C TRP A 8 -8.12 -16.68 -0.30
N GLN A 9 -7.40 -17.80 -0.14
CA GLN A 9 -6.35 -17.95 0.87
C GLN A 9 -5.16 -17.04 0.59
N PHE A 10 -4.78 -16.92 -0.68
CA PHE A 10 -3.63 -16.14 -1.08
C PHE A 10 -3.94 -14.66 -1.15
N SER A 11 -5.18 -14.25 -1.43
CA SER A 11 -5.49 -12.82 -1.49
C SER A 11 -5.19 -12.10 -0.16
N GLN A 12 -5.42 -12.79 0.95
CA GLN A 12 -5.37 -12.19 2.29
C GLN A 12 -3.96 -12.15 2.89
N TYR A 13 -3.02 -12.95 2.38
CA TYR A 13 -1.75 -13.21 3.07
C TYR A 13 -0.83 -11.98 3.07
N GLU A 14 -0.59 -11.38 1.92
CA GLU A 14 0.38 -10.30 1.74
C GLU A 14 -0.12 -8.99 2.35
N GLN A 15 -1.41 -8.68 2.20
CA GLN A 15 -2.01 -7.50 2.83
C GLN A 15 -2.09 -7.62 4.35
N ARG A 16 -2.35 -8.84 4.85
CA ARG A 16 -2.29 -9.12 6.29
C ARG A 16 -0.88 -8.91 6.80
N ASN A 17 0.12 -9.47 6.14
CA ASN A 17 1.51 -9.32 6.56
C ASN A 17 1.98 -7.87 6.49
N ALA A 18 1.61 -7.13 5.44
CA ALA A 18 1.86 -5.70 5.32
C ALA A 18 1.22 -4.91 6.48
N GLY A 19 -0.03 -5.21 6.83
CA GLY A 19 -0.71 -4.56 7.95
C GLY A 19 -0.12 -4.92 9.32
N LEU A 20 0.31 -6.17 9.52
CA LEU A 20 1.02 -6.58 10.74
C LEU A 20 2.39 -5.92 10.85
N TRP A 21 3.12 -5.82 9.74
CA TRP A 21 4.38 -5.08 9.70
C TRP A 21 4.15 -3.61 10.09
N LEU A 22 3.09 -2.97 9.58
CA LEU A 22 2.70 -1.62 9.98
C LEU A 22 2.38 -1.53 11.48
N LYS A 23 1.64 -2.49 12.04
CA LYS A 23 1.34 -2.53 13.48
C LYS A 23 2.60 -2.52 14.34
N GLU A 24 3.65 -3.20 13.92
CA GLU A 24 4.91 -3.32 14.65
C GLU A 24 5.89 -2.14 14.42
N ASN A 25 5.81 -1.48 13.27
CA ASN A 25 6.82 -0.50 12.82
C ASN A 25 6.29 0.94 12.67
N ALA A 26 4.99 1.15 12.77
CA ALA A 26 4.36 2.47 12.71
C ALA A 26 4.08 3.04 14.11
N LYS A 27 3.68 4.32 14.12
CA LYS A 27 3.03 4.91 15.30
C LYS A 27 1.68 4.23 15.56
N PRO A 28 1.13 4.29 16.78
CA PRO A 28 -0.23 3.81 17.06
C PRO A 28 -1.28 4.46 16.14
N ALA A 29 -2.22 3.65 15.65
CA ALA A 29 -3.30 4.05 14.76
C ALA A 29 -2.85 4.88 13.53
N PRO A 30 -1.98 4.32 12.65
CA PRO A 30 -1.50 5.04 11.47
C PRO A 30 -2.63 5.31 10.46
N ILE A 31 -2.53 6.39 9.69
CA ILE A 31 -3.41 6.67 8.56
C ILE A 31 -2.82 6.00 7.32
N VAL A 32 -3.50 4.98 6.80
CA VAL A 32 -3.02 4.12 5.73
C VAL A 32 -3.88 4.33 4.48
N MET A 33 -3.26 4.83 3.42
CA MET A 33 -3.88 4.96 2.10
C MET A 33 -3.61 3.72 1.26
N SER A 34 -4.66 3.09 0.71
CA SER A 34 -4.50 1.90 -0.12
C SER A 34 -5.71 1.59 -1.00
N ASN A 35 -5.49 0.81 -2.06
CA ASN A 35 -6.55 0.22 -2.88
C ASN A 35 -7.33 -0.87 -2.14
N ASP A 36 -6.84 -1.32 -0.97
CA ASP A 36 -7.47 -2.35 -0.15
C ASP A 36 -7.54 -1.93 1.32
N PHE A 37 -8.63 -2.22 2.02
CA PHE A 37 -8.80 -1.83 3.41
C PHE A 37 -8.01 -2.71 4.40
N ARG A 38 -7.63 -3.92 4.01
CA ARG A 38 -7.03 -4.94 4.89
C ARG A 38 -5.72 -4.50 5.54
N PRO A 39 -4.75 -3.86 4.84
CA PRO A 39 -3.53 -3.37 5.49
C PRO A 39 -3.83 -2.39 6.65
N ALA A 40 -4.78 -1.47 6.45
CA ALA A 40 -5.19 -0.54 7.50
C ALA A 40 -5.87 -1.24 8.68
N PHE A 41 -6.74 -2.23 8.39
CA PHE A 41 -7.41 -3.04 9.41
C PHE A 41 -6.42 -3.79 10.28
N TYR A 42 -5.46 -4.52 9.69
CA TYR A 42 -4.45 -5.27 10.44
C TYR A 42 -3.41 -4.38 11.14
N ALA A 43 -3.20 -3.16 10.65
CA ALA A 43 -2.38 -2.14 11.31
C ALA A 43 -3.09 -1.48 12.51
N GLU A 44 -4.36 -1.82 12.77
CA GLU A 44 -5.22 -1.11 13.73
C GLU A 44 -5.26 0.42 13.46
N GLY A 45 -5.21 0.77 12.17
CA GLY A 45 -5.09 2.12 11.67
C GLY A 45 -6.37 2.65 11.03
N LYS A 46 -6.32 3.90 10.58
CA LYS A 46 -7.39 4.54 9.81
C LYS A 46 -7.19 4.26 8.32
N TYR A 47 -8.20 3.69 7.68
CA TYR A 47 -8.19 3.47 6.24
C TYR A 47 -8.53 4.74 5.45
N VAL A 48 -7.72 5.03 4.43
CA VAL A 48 -8.00 6.01 3.38
C VAL A 48 -8.02 5.29 2.03
N PRO A 49 -9.14 5.31 1.29
CA PRO A 49 -9.17 4.67 -0.02
C PRO A 49 -8.29 5.43 -1.03
N LEU A 50 -7.60 4.67 -1.87
CA LEU A 50 -6.85 5.18 -3.02
C LEU A 50 -7.70 5.02 -4.29
N TYR A 51 -8.06 6.15 -4.91
CA TYR A 51 -8.91 6.16 -6.11
C TYR A 51 -8.18 6.59 -7.39
N SER A 52 -7.17 7.46 -7.28
CA SER A 52 -6.45 7.98 -8.44
C SER A 52 -5.35 7.02 -8.88
N ASP A 53 -5.12 6.93 -10.18
CA ASP A 53 -3.99 6.23 -10.79
C ASP A 53 -2.83 7.18 -11.14
N ASN A 54 -2.99 8.47 -10.85
CA ASN A 54 -2.00 9.53 -11.04
C ASN A 54 -1.24 9.80 -9.73
N ILE A 55 0.09 9.69 -9.78
CA ILE A 55 0.91 9.82 -8.57
C ILE A 55 0.81 11.21 -7.93
N ASN A 56 0.67 12.27 -8.71
CA ASN A 56 0.59 13.62 -8.18
C ASN A 56 -0.71 13.86 -7.42
N GLU A 57 -1.83 13.32 -7.92
CA GLU A 57 -3.12 13.37 -7.24
C GLU A 57 -3.12 12.54 -5.97
N VAL A 58 -2.55 11.32 -6.02
CA VAL A 58 -2.37 10.46 -4.83
C VAL A 58 -1.56 11.18 -3.76
N LEU A 59 -0.44 11.82 -4.12
CA LEU A 59 0.38 12.57 -3.17
C LEU A 59 -0.36 13.80 -2.60
N ALA A 60 -1.06 14.56 -3.45
CA ALA A 60 -1.85 15.71 -3.00
C ALA A 60 -2.96 15.29 -2.01
N GLU A 61 -3.63 14.18 -2.29
CA GLU A 61 -4.63 13.61 -1.40
C GLU A 61 -3.99 13.08 -0.11
N ALA A 62 -2.84 12.40 -0.21
CA ALA A 62 -2.10 11.89 0.93
C ALA A 62 -1.69 13.02 1.90
N PHE A 63 -1.22 14.15 1.37
CA PHE A 63 -0.89 15.33 2.18
C PHE A 63 -2.14 15.95 2.81
N THR A 64 -3.20 16.15 2.03
CA THR A 64 -4.46 16.73 2.53
C THR A 64 -5.07 15.89 3.66
N LYS A 65 -5.00 14.57 3.52
CA LYS A 65 -5.56 13.61 4.50
C LYS A 65 -4.56 13.21 5.60
N GLN A 66 -3.36 13.78 5.60
CA GLN A 66 -2.28 13.49 6.55
C GLN A 66 -1.97 11.98 6.63
N VAL A 67 -1.96 11.33 5.47
CA VAL A 67 -1.61 9.92 5.34
C VAL A 67 -0.19 9.69 5.86
N ASP A 68 -0.02 8.64 6.66
CA ASP A 68 1.28 8.22 7.16
C ASP A 68 1.94 7.22 6.21
N PHE A 69 1.15 6.31 5.65
CA PHE A 69 1.62 5.25 4.77
C PHE A 69 0.76 5.08 3.53
N LEU A 70 1.41 4.94 2.38
CA LEU A 70 0.82 4.55 1.11
C LEU A 70 1.15 3.07 0.85
N VAL A 71 0.13 2.24 0.74
CA VAL A 71 0.25 0.79 0.49
C VAL A 71 -0.29 0.46 -0.89
N ILE A 72 0.56 -0.10 -1.73
CA ILE A 72 0.24 -0.43 -3.13
C ILE A 72 0.29 -1.95 -3.30
N ASP A 73 -0.79 -2.54 -3.80
CA ASP A 73 -0.97 -3.97 -4.04
C ASP A 73 -1.13 -4.22 -5.54
N GLU A 74 -0.25 -5.05 -6.11
CA GLU A 74 -0.21 -5.42 -7.53
C GLU A 74 -1.56 -5.94 -8.06
N ARG A 75 -2.36 -6.59 -7.23
CA ARG A 75 -3.64 -7.19 -7.66
C ARG A 75 -4.75 -6.17 -7.86
N ASN A 76 -4.64 -5.03 -7.19
CA ASN A 76 -5.67 -3.99 -7.18
C ASN A 76 -5.26 -2.74 -7.98
N ILE A 77 -4.07 -2.77 -8.59
CA ILE A 77 -3.54 -1.71 -9.44
C ILE A 77 -3.57 -2.17 -10.90
N LYS A 78 -4.07 -1.31 -11.79
CA LYS A 78 -3.97 -1.55 -13.23
C LYS A 78 -2.51 -1.38 -13.67
N GLN A 79 -2.00 -2.26 -14.53
CA GLN A 79 -0.63 -2.14 -15.06
C GLN A 79 -0.37 -0.79 -15.75
N THR A 80 -1.40 -0.17 -16.33
CA THR A 80 -1.34 1.15 -16.99
C THR A 80 -1.33 2.34 -16.02
N SER A 81 -1.53 2.11 -14.72
CA SER A 81 -1.48 3.15 -13.70
C SER A 81 -0.07 3.70 -13.56
N GLN A 82 0.09 5.01 -13.29
CA GLN A 82 1.39 5.58 -12.95
C GLN A 82 1.96 4.99 -11.65
N LEU A 83 1.08 4.42 -10.81
CA LEU A 83 1.45 3.75 -9.57
C LEU A 83 2.13 2.39 -9.80
N SER A 84 2.02 1.80 -11.00
CA SER A 84 2.73 0.56 -11.32
C SER A 84 4.25 0.74 -11.28
N GLY A 85 4.75 1.95 -11.54
CA GLY A 85 6.17 2.29 -11.37
C GLY A 85 6.65 2.11 -9.93
N LEU A 86 5.80 2.43 -8.94
CA LEU A 86 6.11 2.24 -7.52
C LEU A 86 6.14 0.76 -7.11
N LEU A 87 5.46 -0.12 -7.85
CA LEU A 87 5.52 -1.58 -7.65
C LEU A 87 6.71 -2.22 -8.37
N ASN A 88 6.99 -1.78 -9.59
CA ASN A 88 7.97 -2.41 -10.47
C ASN A 88 9.41 -1.96 -10.16
N GLU A 89 9.58 -0.69 -9.80
CA GLU A 89 10.87 -0.10 -9.45
C GLU A 89 10.75 0.64 -8.10
N PRO A 90 10.60 -0.09 -6.98
CA PRO A 90 10.39 0.53 -5.69
C PRO A 90 11.63 1.31 -5.25
N GLN A 91 11.48 2.63 -5.13
CA GLN A 91 12.58 3.51 -4.72
C GLN A 91 12.09 4.68 -3.90
N ASN A 92 13.01 5.25 -3.12
CA ASN A 92 12.75 6.48 -2.37
C ASN A 92 12.57 7.67 -3.33
N SER A 93 11.69 8.59 -2.95
CA SER A 93 11.53 9.90 -3.58
C SER A 93 11.56 11.00 -2.52
N PRO A 94 11.59 12.29 -2.90
CA PRO A 94 11.48 13.37 -1.91
C PRO A 94 10.24 13.25 -1.01
N GLN A 95 9.12 12.77 -1.55
CA GLN A 95 7.85 12.63 -0.85
C GLN A 95 7.56 11.23 -0.29
N LEU A 96 8.28 10.19 -0.73
CA LEU A 96 8.01 8.80 -0.32
C LEU A 96 9.31 8.11 0.14
N GLU A 97 9.25 7.41 1.26
CA GLU A 97 10.30 6.52 1.75
C GLU A 97 9.79 5.08 1.65
N LEU A 98 10.46 4.23 0.87
CA LEU A 98 10.15 2.80 0.83
C LEU A 98 10.56 2.16 2.16
N VAL A 99 9.61 1.57 2.87
CA VAL A 99 9.85 0.98 4.20
C VAL A 99 9.56 -0.51 4.27
N TYR A 100 8.80 -1.04 3.32
CA TYR A 100 8.50 -2.47 3.23
C TYR A 100 8.22 -2.86 1.78
N GLN A 101 8.63 -4.08 1.44
CA GLN A 101 8.39 -4.71 0.15
C GLN A 101 8.27 -6.22 0.36
N ALA A 102 7.23 -6.81 -0.23
CA ALA A 102 7.08 -8.26 -0.36
C ALA A 102 6.90 -8.60 -1.85
N THR A 103 7.80 -9.44 -2.37
CA THR A 103 7.89 -9.83 -3.79
C THR A 103 8.09 -11.32 -3.97
N GLU A 104 7.93 -12.11 -2.91
CA GLU A 104 8.20 -13.55 -2.87
C GLU A 104 7.31 -14.32 -3.83
N ARG A 105 6.17 -13.73 -4.24
CA ARG A 105 5.22 -14.33 -5.15
C ARG A 105 4.82 -13.38 -6.28
N GLU A 106 4.98 -13.87 -7.50
CA GLU A 106 4.57 -13.17 -8.72
C GLU A 106 3.06 -12.93 -8.75
N GLY A 107 2.65 -11.68 -9.04
CA GLY A 107 1.25 -11.27 -9.05
C GLY A 107 0.69 -10.91 -7.68
N TYR A 108 1.51 -10.92 -6.62
CA TYR A 108 1.13 -10.63 -5.23
C TYR A 108 2.03 -9.57 -4.60
N LYS A 109 2.76 -8.79 -5.40
CA LYS A 109 3.68 -7.79 -4.86
C LYS A 109 2.91 -6.75 -4.05
N ILE A 110 3.47 -6.40 -2.89
CA ILE A 110 2.96 -5.31 -2.07
C ILE A 110 4.14 -4.47 -1.59
N VAL A 111 3.98 -3.15 -1.66
CA VAL A 111 4.97 -2.17 -1.21
C VAL A 111 4.31 -1.19 -0.26
N ILE A 112 5.07 -0.76 0.74
CA ILE A 112 4.64 0.28 1.68
C ILE A 112 5.64 1.41 1.61
N TYR A 113 5.10 2.60 1.35
CA TYR A 113 5.83 3.84 1.44
C TYR A 113 5.38 4.61 2.66
N ARG A 114 6.31 5.13 3.45
CA ARG A 114 6.05 6.20 4.41
C ARG A 114 5.97 7.53 3.65
N VAL A 115 4.93 8.31 3.94
CA VAL A 115 4.73 9.63 3.33
C VAL A 115 5.59 10.68 4.05
N LYS A 116 6.54 11.22 3.28
CA LYS A 116 7.35 12.43 3.53
C LYS A 116 6.50 13.63 3.94
N LYS A 117 6.39 14.02 5.22
CA LYS A 117 5.73 15.31 5.53
C LYS A 117 6.50 16.44 4.85
N ASP A 118 5.81 17.25 4.05
CA ASP A 118 6.39 18.44 3.42
C ASP A 118 6.90 19.36 4.52
N THR A 119 8.23 19.44 4.66
CA THR A 119 8.88 20.33 5.61
C THR A 119 9.03 21.65 4.89
N ARG A 120 7.92 22.40 4.76
CA ARG A 120 7.98 23.80 4.32
C ARG A 120 8.42 24.69 5.47
#